data_AF-A0A9P6E2W0-F1
#
_entry.id   AF-A0A9P6E2W0-F1
#
_cell.length_a   1.000
_cell.length_b   1.000
_cell.length_c   1.000
_cell.angle_alpha   90.00
_cell.angle_beta   90.00
_cell.angle_gamma   90.00
#
_symmetry.space_group_name_H-M   'P 1'
#
loop_
_entity.id
_entity.type
_entity.pdbx_description
1 polymer ?
#
loop_
_entity_poly.entity_id
_entity_poly.type
_entity_poly.pdbx_seq_one_letter_code
_entity_poly.pdbx_strand_id
1 'polypeptide(L)'
;MSCCHHSLPLTQNKILFLLLLGCQVVKQWFHNNGRRSSAWRGLSAPRKPPVTQVLYSLYREAVKAKVKELSGGAAAGTSLWLAQFQPACQQVLDSLSPAEFDAVEAARTEWVVKAYPMEEQLRMLRKHGKKHLRNFADQVFRIFGMRICVLEYHPSPDQKDGPAFWLDIHDFTGDFETNVEKMSDWLPEYFSDIDTGWQKYVVYAQKMAQPDASPGDAVYTTKDNLSVIKKRNSAIVLDHDVAGWPTLPLPPAAPNHGIPAPEKLKDAQGLLWAFVTAHYQKASGRNSVKVPWNQLAANNREFLAMEYCPPGLMLCDPSNMGIDTIREFL
;
A
#
# COMPACT_ATOMS: atom_id res chain seq x y z
N MET A 1 -66.96 -3.48 -55.92
CA MET A 1 -66.73 -3.24 -54.48
C MET A 1 -65.40 -3.86 -54.10
N SER A 2 -64.56 -3.05 -53.43
CA SER A 2 -63.27 -3.32 -52.74
C SER A 2 -62.16 -4.07 -53.51
N CYS A 3 -61.09 -3.42 -53.98
CA CYS A 3 -59.97 -2.78 -53.25
C CYS A 3 -59.31 -3.70 -52.20
N CYS A 4 -58.04 -4.06 -52.43
CA CYS A 4 -56.97 -4.03 -51.43
C CYS A 4 -55.61 -4.35 -52.09
N HIS A 5 -54.92 -3.30 -52.54
CA HIS A 5 -53.47 -3.33 -52.71
C HIS A 5 -52.82 -3.64 -51.35
N HIS A 6 -52.17 -4.80 -51.24
CA HIS A 6 -51.26 -5.08 -50.14
C HIS A 6 -49.99 -4.25 -50.31
N SER A 7 -50.03 -3.05 -49.75
CA SER A 7 -48.86 -2.28 -49.39
C SER A 7 -48.19 -2.99 -48.22
N LEU A 8 -46.98 -3.52 -48.44
CA LEU A 8 -46.14 -4.06 -47.39
C LEU A 8 -45.90 -2.97 -46.32
N PRO A 9 -46.11 -3.27 -45.03
CA PRO A 9 -46.08 -2.25 -44.00
C PRO A 9 -44.65 -1.80 -43.71
N LEU A 10 -44.51 -0.48 -43.58
CA LEU A 10 -43.35 0.34 -43.15
C LEU A 10 -42.73 -0.03 -41.77
N THR A 11 -42.96 -1.22 -41.25
CA THR A 11 -42.61 -1.63 -39.88
C THR A 11 -41.30 -2.43 -39.77
N GLN A 12 -40.83 -3.09 -40.83
CA GLN A 12 -39.52 -3.78 -40.79
C GLN A 12 -38.31 -2.83 -40.90
N ASN A 13 -38.42 -1.74 -41.65
CA ASN A 13 -37.31 -0.79 -41.83
C ASN A 13 -37.06 0.09 -40.59
N LYS A 14 -38.07 0.31 -39.72
CA LYS A 14 -37.88 1.05 -38.45
C LYS A 14 -37.14 0.22 -37.40
N ILE A 15 -37.31 -1.10 -37.39
CA ILE A 15 -36.63 -2.00 -36.45
C ILE A 15 -35.14 -2.13 -36.83
N LEU A 16 -34.81 -2.17 -38.13
CA LEU A 16 -33.42 -2.21 -38.60
C LEU A 16 -32.68 -0.87 -38.38
N PHE A 17 -33.37 0.27 -38.50
CA PHE A 17 -32.79 1.59 -38.29
C PHE A 17 -32.52 1.89 -36.80
N LEU A 18 -33.34 1.37 -35.89
CA LEU A 18 -33.12 1.46 -34.44
C LEU A 18 -31.97 0.55 -33.97
N LEU A 19 -31.74 -0.59 -34.62
CA LEU A 19 -30.59 -1.47 -34.34
C LEU A 19 -29.26 -0.85 -34.79
N LEU A 20 -29.24 -0.11 -35.91
CA LEU A 20 -28.02 0.51 -36.45
C LEU A 20 -27.60 1.79 -35.71
N LEU A 21 -28.55 2.66 -35.35
CA LEU A 21 -28.29 3.81 -34.47
C LEU A 21 -27.91 3.36 -33.05
N GLY A 22 -28.55 2.30 -32.55
CA GLY A 22 -28.15 1.63 -31.32
C GLY A 22 -26.71 1.12 -31.39
N CYS A 23 -26.28 0.52 -32.50
CA CYS A 23 -24.90 0.04 -32.66
C CYS A 23 -23.85 1.17 -32.66
N GLN A 24 -24.14 2.35 -33.24
CA GLN A 24 -23.21 3.48 -33.17
C GLN A 24 -23.18 4.12 -31.79
N VAL A 25 -24.32 4.30 -31.11
CA VAL A 25 -24.36 4.81 -29.74
C VAL A 25 -23.74 3.82 -28.76
N VAL A 26 -23.97 2.53 -28.93
CA VAL A 26 -23.34 1.45 -28.14
C VAL A 26 -21.86 1.34 -28.46
N LYS A 27 -21.42 1.48 -29.72
CA LYS A 27 -19.99 1.57 -30.07
C LYS A 27 -19.35 2.81 -29.48
N GLN A 28 -19.98 3.98 -29.57
CA GLN A 28 -19.50 5.23 -28.98
C GLN A 28 -19.42 5.10 -27.46
N TRP A 29 -20.44 4.48 -26.84
CA TRP A 29 -20.46 4.17 -25.42
C TRP A 29 -19.38 3.15 -25.04
N PHE A 30 -19.16 2.08 -25.79
CA PHE A 30 -18.07 1.12 -25.57
C PHE A 30 -16.69 1.74 -25.83
N HIS A 31 -16.57 2.67 -26.77
CA HIS A 31 -15.32 3.37 -27.04
C HIS A 31 -15.00 4.37 -25.92
N ASN A 32 -16.02 5.06 -25.40
CA ASN A 32 -15.92 6.06 -24.33
C ASN A 32 -15.92 5.45 -22.91
N ASN A 33 -16.54 4.28 -22.72
CA ASN A 33 -16.77 3.63 -21.42
C ASN A 33 -16.23 2.20 -21.34
N GLY A 34 -16.06 1.47 -22.45
CA GLY A 34 -15.49 0.11 -22.45
C GLY A 34 -14.00 0.08 -22.12
N ARG A 35 -13.30 1.21 -22.22
CA ARG A 35 -11.95 1.40 -21.66
C ARG A 35 -11.95 1.71 -20.14
N ARG A 36 -13.13 1.83 -19.50
CA ARG A 36 -13.24 2.08 -18.05
C ARG A 36 -13.06 0.83 -17.20
N SER A 37 -13.13 -0.37 -17.78
CA SER A 37 -12.47 -1.51 -17.14
C SER A 37 -10.99 -1.42 -17.48
N SER A 38 -10.21 -0.78 -16.60
CA SER A 38 -8.78 -1.02 -16.64
C SER A 38 -8.60 -2.51 -16.38
N ALA A 39 -8.26 -3.27 -17.43
CA ALA A 39 -7.75 -4.62 -17.27
C ALA A 39 -6.71 -4.56 -16.15
N TRP A 40 -6.92 -5.40 -15.14
CA TRP A 40 -6.11 -5.50 -13.94
C TRP A 40 -4.63 -5.41 -14.31
N ARG A 41 -3.99 -4.32 -13.91
CA ARG A 41 -2.54 -4.23 -13.82
C ARG A 41 -2.32 -4.17 -12.33
N GLY A 42 -1.99 -5.30 -11.71
CA GLY A 42 -1.72 -5.34 -10.27
C GLY A 42 -0.70 -4.27 -9.85
N LEU A 43 -0.43 -4.18 -8.54
CA LEU A 43 0.65 -3.38 -7.98
C LEU A 43 1.96 -3.76 -8.68
N SER A 44 2.30 -3.03 -9.74
CA SER A 44 3.40 -3.37 -10.61
C SER A 44 4.58 -2.54 -10.16
N ALA A 45 5.75 -3.18 -10.17
CA ALA A 45 7.03 -2.51 -9.95
C ALA A 45 7.10 -1.22 -10.79
N PRO A 46 7.79 -0.18 -10.30
CA PRO A 46 7.94 1.08 -11.03
C PRO A 46 8.41 0.78 -12.45
N ARG A 47 7.55 1.08 -13.43
CA ARG A 47 7.90 0.90 -14.84
C ARG A 47 9.01 1.88 -15.18
N LYS A 48 10.01 1.43 -15.95
CA LYS A 48 11.01 2.33 -16.53
C LYS A 48 10.27 3.50 -17.21
N PRO A 49 10.56 4.76 -16.85
CA PRO A 49 9.84 5.91 -17.39
C PRO A 49 9.92 5.94 -18.92
N PRO A 50 8.96 6.53 -19.65
CA PRO A 50 9.14 6.80 -21.08
C PRO A 50 10.36 7.69 -21.33
N VAL A 51 11.10 7.44 -22.41
CA VAL A 51 12.28 8.25 -22.77
C VAL A 51 11.91 9.73 -22.94
N THR A 52 10.73 10.00 -23.50
CA THR A 52 10.20 11.36 -23.68
C THR A 52 9.92 12.08 -22.35
N GLN A 53 9.66 11.35 -21.27
CA GLN A 53 9.50 11.94 -19.94
C GLN A 53 10.84 12.44 -19.40
N VAL A 54 11.89 11.62 -19.53
CA VAL A 54 13.25 11.97 -19.10
C VAL A 54 13.82 13.07 -19.99
N LEU A 55 13.61 12.97 -21.30
CA LEU A 55 13.96 13.99 -22.29
C LEU A 55 13.34 15.35 -21.91
N TYR A 56 12.03 15.39 -21.65
CA TYR A 56 11.37 16.63 -21.27
C TYR A 56 11.89 17.20 -19.94
N SER A 57 12.33 16.35 -19.02
CA SER A 57 12.94 16.80 -17.77
C SER A 57 14.31 17.43 -17.99
N LEU A 58 15.15 16.87 -18.86
CA LEU A 58 16.52 17.34 -19.10
C LEU A 58 16.58 18.49 -20.13
N TYR A 59 15.73 18.43 -21.15
CA TYR A 59 15.71 19.34 -22.31
C TYR A 59 14.41 20.14 -22.41
N ARG A 60 13.82 20.51 -21.27
CA ARG A 60 12.51 21.16 -21.17
C ARG A 60 12.35 22.35 -22.10
N GLU A 61 13.33 23.24 -22.13
CA GLU A 61 13.25 24.48 -22.91
C GLU A 61 13.40 24.22 -24.42
N ALA A 62 14.24 23.25 -24.81
CA ALA A 62 14.32 22.81 -26.21
C ALA A 62 12.99 22.21 -26.69
N VAL A 63 12.37 21.37 -25.87
CA VAL A 63 11.05 20.80 -26.18
C VAL A 63 9.98 21.90 -26.26
N LYS A 64 9.93 22.83 -25.29
CA LYS A 64 8.96 23.95 -25.34
C LYS A 64 9.15 24.83 -26.57
N ALA A 65 10.39 25.15 -26.93
CA ALA A 65 10.71 25.91 -28.14
C ALA A 65 10.21 25.17 -29.38
N LYS A 66 10.44 23.86 -29.44
CA LYS A 66 9.99 23.03 -30.57
C LYS A 66 8.46 22.91 -30.64
N VAL A 67 7.77 22.79 -29.51
CA VAL A 67 6.29 22.82 -29.49
C VAL A 67 5.78 24.18 -29.97
N LYS A 68 6.39 25.29 -29.54
CA LYS A 68 6.01 26.63 -29.97
C LYS A 68 6.17 26.81 -31.49
N GLU A 69 7.26 26.30 -32.05
CA GLU A 69 7.49 26.26 -33.50
C GLU A 69 6.39 25.47 -34.22
N LEU A 70 6.18 24.21 -33.84
CA LEU A 70 5.22 23.31 -34.50
C LEU A 70 3.76 23.75 -34.35
N SER A 71 3.43 24.45 -33.28
CA SER A 71 2.07 24.93 -33.01
C SER A 71 1.79 26.33 -33.56
N GLY A 72 2.75 26.97 -34.25
CA GLY A 72 2.58 28.35 -34.75
C GLY A 72 2.46 29.39 -33.64
N GLY A 73 3.07 29.14 -32.47
CA GLY A 73 3.02 30.06 -31.33
C GLY A 73 1.80 29.91 -30.42
N ALA A 74 1.04 28.82 -30.54
CA ALA A 74 -0.12 28.57 -29.67
C ALA A 74 0.25 28.60 -28.18
N ALA A 75 -0.66 29.13 -27.36
CA ALA A 75 -0.44 29.21 -25.92
C ALA A 75 -0.36 27.80 -25.29
N ALA A 76 0.47 27.67 -24.25
CA ALA A 76 0.63 26.41 -23.53
C ALA A 76 -0.72 25.93 -22.97
N GLY A 77 -1.00 24.63 -23.13
CA GLY A 77 -2.25 24.01 -22.66
C GLY A 77 -3.43 24.06 -23.63
N THR A 78 -3.31 24.76 -24.76
CA THR A 78 -4.32 24.69 -25.83
C THR A 78 -4.33 23.32 -26.51
N SER A 79 -5.44 22.94 -27.15
CA SER A 79 -5.56 21.67 -27.89
C SER A 79 -4.48 21.54 -28.98
N LEU A 80 -4.20 22.63 -29.69
CA LEU A 80 -3.17 22.69 -30.72
C LEU A 80 -1.77 22.51 -30.13
N TRP A 81 -1.46 23.17 -29.02
CA TRP A 81 -0.19 22.97 -28.31
C TRP A 81 -0.01 21.53 -27.84
N LEU A 82 -1.06 20.94 -27.23
CA LEU A 82 -1.04 19.57 -26.74
C LEU A 82 -0.85 18.54 -27.86
N ALA A 83 -1.45 18.78 -29.02
CA ALA A 83 -1.29 17.92 -30.19
C ALA A 83 0.16 17.87 -30.70
N GLN A 84 0.91 18.97 -30.57
CA GLN A 84 2.30 19.06 -31.04
C GLN A 84 3.35 18.64 -30.00
N PHE A 85 2.94 18.34 -28.76
CA PHE A 85 3.88 17.98 -27.69
C PHE A 85 4.69 16.71 -27.97
N GLN A 86 4.02 15.62 -28.37
CA GLN A 86 4.72 14.36 -28.68
C GLN A 86 5.58 14.45 -29.95
N PRO A 87 5.10 15.04 -31.06
CA PRO A 87 5.95 15.33 -32.22
C PRO A 87 7.20 16.14 -31.87
N ALA A 88 7.06 17.18 -31.04
CA ALA A 88 8.19 17.98 -30.60
C ALA A 88 9.21 17.17 -29.78
N CYS A 89 8.74 16.32 -28.86
CA CYS A 89 9.61 15.43 -28.09
C CYS A 89 10.41 14.51 -29.02
N GLN A 90 9.77 13.95 -30.05
CA GLN A 90 10.44 13.07 -31.00
C GLN A 90 11.49 13.82 -31.81
N GLN A 91 11.16 15.00 -32.35
CA GLN A 91 12.13 15.78 -33.13
C GLN A 91 13.33 16.25 -32.30
N VAL A 92 13.12 16.60 -31.02
CA VAL A 92 14.24 16.91 -30.11
C VAL A 92 15.07 15.66 -29.85
N LEU A 93 14.44 14.51 -29.60
CA LEU A 93 15.14 13.24 -29.40
C LEU A 93 16.01 12.87 -30.61
N ASP A 94 15.48 13.01 -31.83
CA ASP A 94 16.18 12.70 -33.08
C ASP A 94 17.33 13.67 -33.37
N SER A 95 17.30 14.86 -32.77
CA SER A 95 18.36 15.86 -32.91
C SER A 95 19.51 15.70 -31.92
N LEU A 96 19.36 14.84 -30.91
CA LEU A 96 20.41 14.59 -29.93
C LEU A 96 21.59 13.85 -30.58
N SER A 97 22.80 14.24 -30.19
CA SER A 97 23.98 13.43 -30.48
C SER A 97 23.91 12.07 -29.75
N PRO A 98 24.70 11.07 -30.19
CA PRO A 98 24.75 9.77 -29.51
C PRO A 98 25.08 9.88 -28.01
N ALA A 99 26.01 10.77 -27.65
CA ALA A 99 26.41 10.98 -26.25
C ALA A 99 25.29 11.60 -25.40
N GLU A 100 24.51 12.52 -25.97
CA GLU A 100 23.36 13.14 -25.29
C GLU A 100 22.22 12.14 -25.12
N PHE A 101 21.96 11.31 -26.12
CA PHE A 101 20.98 10.23 -26.02
C PHE A 101 21.38 9.21 -24.94
N ASP A 102 22.65 8.82 -24.90
CA ASP A 102 23.17 7.93 -23.86
C ASP A 102 22.99 8.52 -22.46
N ALA A 103 23.17 9.84 -22.30
CA ALA A 103 22.90 10.53 -21.03
C ALA A 103 21.41 10.47 -20.63
N VAL A 104 20.48 10.59 -21.60
CA VAL A 104 19.04 10.43 -21.35
C VAL A 104 18.71 9.00 -20.89
N GLU A 105 19.26 7.97 -21.53
CA GLU A 105 19.03 6.57 -21.14
C GLU A 105 19.70 6.20 -19.80
N ALA A 106 20.86 6.78 -19.50
CA ALA A 106 21.51 6.66 -18.21
C ALA A 106 20.64 7.24 -17.10
N ALA A 107 20.15 8.48 -17.25
CA ALA A 107 19.23 9.11 -16.32
C ALA A 107 17.93 8.30 -16.15
N ARG A 108 17.37 7.80 -17.26
CA ARG A 108 16.18 6.96 -17.26
C ARG A 108 16.36 5.68 -16.44
N THR A 109 17.55 5.10 -16.45
CA THR A 109 17.90 3.93 -15.65
C THR A 109 18.11 4.30 -14.18
N GLU A 110 18.81 5.39 -13.92
CA GLU A 110 19.04 5.90 -12.57
C GLU A 110 17.73 6.22 -11.83
N TRP A 111 16.73 6.78 -12.53
CA TRP A 111 15.43 7.10 -11.93
C TRP A 111 14.67 5.87 -11.41
N VAL A 112 14.89 4.70 -12.01
CA VAL A 112 14.30 3.43 -11.56
C VAL A 112 15.03 2.88 -10.34
N VAL A 113 16.35 3.03 -10.30
CA VAL A 113 17.22 2.46 -9.25
C VAL A 113 17.19 3.30 -7.97
N LYS A 114 17.28 4.62 -8.09
CA LYS A 114 17.35 5.53 -6.95
C LYS A 114 15.97 6.11 -6.62
N ALA A 115 15.53 7.06 -7.44
CA ALA A 115 14.22 7.68 -7.43
C ALA A 115 14.17 8.70 -8.59
N TYR A 116 12.97 9.15 -8.94
CA TYR A 116 12.79 10.29 -9.83
C TYR A 116 13.36 11.57 -9.18
N PRO A 117 13.82 12.58 -9.95
CA PRO A 117 14.18 13.88 -9.40
C PRO A 117 13.03 14.50 -8.63
N MET A 118 13.33 15.24 -7.55
CA MET A 118 12.32 15.81 -6.66
C MET A 118 11.26 16.64 -7.40
N GLU A 119 11.69 17.49 -8.33
CA GLU A 119 10.77 18.31 -9.12
C GLU A 119 9.77 17.44 -9.91
N GLU A 120 10.24 16.33 -10.47
CA GLU A 120 9.43 15.40 -11.24
C GLU A 120 8.49 14.58 -10.34
N GLN A 121 8.95 14.19 -9.14
CA GLN A 121 8.10 13.58 -8.12
C GLN A 121 6.94 14.52 -7.76
N LEU A 122 7.24 15.77 -7.42
CA LEU A 122 6.22 16.77 -7.05
C LEU A 122 5.28 17.08 -8.21
N ARG A 123 5.80 17.16 -9.44
CA ARG A 123 4.99 17.35 -10.64
C ARG A 123 4.00 16.20 -10.83
N MET A 124 4.46 14.96 -10.68
CA MET A 124 3.62 13.77 -10.80
C MET A 124 2.61 13.67 -9.66
N LEU A 125 3.03 14.00 -8.44
CA LEU A 125 2.18 13.98 -7.26
C LEU A 125 1.03 14.99 -7.38
N ARG A 126 1.33 16.25 -7.73
CA ARG A 126 0.30 17.29 -7.97
C ARG A 126 -0.69 16.89 -9.06
N LYS A 127 -0.21 16.23 -10.12
CA LYS A 127 -1.04 15.87 -11.27
C LYS A 127 -1.85 14.59 -11.06
N HIS A 128 -1.31 13.62 -10.33
CA HIS A 128 -1.83 12.24 -10.31
C HIS A 128 -1.92 11.61 -8.92
N GLY A 129 -1.32 12.20 -7.88
CA GLY A 129 -1.17 11.64 -6.53
C GLY A 129 -2.49 11.18 -5.93
N LYS A 130 -3.39 12.11 -5.65
CA LYS A 130 -4.72 11.81 -5.06
C LYS A 130 -5.51 10.79 -5.87
N LYS A 131 -5.46 10.87 -7.21
CA LYS A 131 -6.12 9.91 -8.10
C LYS A 131 -5.52 8.51 -7.95
N HIS A 132 -4.19 8.40 -7.85
CA HIS A 132 -3.52 7.13 -7.62
C HIS A 132 -3.88 6.53 -6.27
N LEU A 133 -3.88 7.34 -5.19
CA LEU A 133 -4.27 6.90 -3.86
C LEU A 133 -5.72 6.40 -3.83
N ARG A 134 -6.66 7.15 -4.43
CA ARG A 134 -8.07 6.72 -4.56
C ARG A 134 -8.20 5.42 -5.35
N ASN A 135 -7.53 5.30 -6.49
CA ASN A 135 -7.57 4.09 -7.31
C ASN A 135 -6.97 2.87 -6.58
N PHE A 136 -5.95 3.09 -5.75
CA PHE A 136 -5.38 2.05 -4.90
C PHE A 136 -6.39 1.61 -3.83
N ALA A 137 -7.02 2.55 -3.15
CA ALA A 137 -8.07 2.27 -2.16
C ALA A 137 -9.26 1.52 -2.78
N ASP A 138 -9.75 1.95 -3.95
CA ASP A 138 -10.84 1.27 -4.68
C ASP A 138 -10.47 -0.17 -5.03
N GLN A 139 -9.23 -0.42 -5.49
CA GLN A 139 -8.77 -1.76 -5.82
C GLN A 139 -8.69 -2.66 -4.58
N VAL A 140 -8.10 -2.16 -3.50
CA VAL A 140 -7.97 -2.91 -2.25
C VAL A 140 -9.34 -3.24 -1.65
N PHE A 141 -10.29 -2.30 -1.74
CA PHE A 141 -11.68 -2.52 -1.36
C PHE A 141 -12.36 -3.58 -2.24
N ARG A 142 -12.32 -3.45 -3.57
CA ARG A 142 -13.04 -4.36 -4.48
C ARG A 142 -12.48 -5.77 -4.49
N ILE A 143 -11.17 -5.92 -4.37
CA ILE A 143 -10.50 -7.23 -4.46
C ILE A 143 -10.52 -7.94 -3.10
N PHE A 144 -10.26 -7.21 -2.01
CA PHE A 144 -10.03 -7.82 -0.70
C PHE A 144 -11.09 -7.44 0.35
N GLY A 145 -12.04 -6.56 0.03
CA GLY A 145 -13.00 -6.02 1.00
C GLY A 145 -12.37 -5.09 2.04
N MET A 146 -11.12 -4.67 1.82
CA MET A 146 -10.33 -3.89 2.78
C MET A 146 -10.61 -2.40 2.65
N ARG A 147 -10.78 -1.72 3.79
CA ARG A 147 -10.82 -0.25 3.86
C ARG A 147 -9.44 0.23 4.29
N ILE A 148 -8.96 1.29 3.65
CA ILE A 148 -7.62 1.83 3.92
C ILE A 148 -7.70 3.33 4.15
N CYS A 149 -6.88 3.79 5.10
CA CYS A 149 -6.57 5.20 5.30
C CYS A 149 -5.08 5.41 5.01
N VAL A 150 -4.73 6.47 4.30
CA VAL A 150 -3.35 6.75 3.87
C VAL A 150 -2.85 8.02 4.56
N LEU A 151 -1.83 7.88 5.39
CA LEU A 151 -1.06 9.00 5.94
C LEU A 151 -0.02 9.43 4.89
N GLU A 152 -0.13 10.65 4.39
CA GLU A 152 0.77 11.20 3.36
C GLU A 152 1.66 12.29 3.97
N TYR A 153 2.95 12.26 3.61
CA TYR A 153 3.83 13.40 3.73
C TYR A 153 4.70 13.53 2.48
N HIS A 154 5.01 14.76 2.07
CA HIS A 154 6.03 15.03 1.06
C HIS A 154 6.58 16.45 1.20
N PRO A 155 7.81 16.73 0.71
CA PRO A 155 8.32 18.10 0.64
C PRO A 155 7.40 19.01 -0.16
N SER A 156 7.26 20.25 0.27
CA SER A 156 6.47 21.29 -0.39
C SER A 156 7.28 22.60 -0.40
N PRO A 157 8.39 22.65 -1.15
CA PRO A 157 9.31 23.79 -1.12
C PRO A 157 8.68 25.09 -1.68
N ASP A 158 7.59 24.97 -2.45
CA ASP A 158 6.88 26.11 -3.07
C ASP A 158 5.81 26.73 -2.15
N GLN A 159 5.64 26.20 -0.94
CA GLN A 159 4.62 26.67 0.00
C GLN A 159 5.03 28.02 0.59
N LYS A 160 4.28 29.08 0.26
CA LYS A 160 4.57 30.46 0.68
C LYS A 160 4.30 30.72 2.15
N ASP A 161 3.25 30.08 2.67
CA ASP A 161 2.78 30.23 4.05
C ASP A 161 2.61 28.83 4.65
N GLY A 162 3.51 28.45 5.56
CA GLY A 162 3.48 27.17 6.26
C GLY A 162 4.79 26.39 6.22
N PRO A 163 4.83 25.19 6.81
CA PRO A 163 6.01 24.34 6.77
C PRO A 163 6.36 23.95 5.32
N ALA A 164 7.64 23.72 5.04
CA ALA A 164 8.14 23.30 3.72
C ALA A 164 7.79 21.85 3.36
N PHE A 165 6.65 21.36 3.85
CA PHE A 165 6.15 20.01 3.65
C PHE A 165 4.62 20.00 3.70
N TRP A 166 4.04 19.07 2.96
CA TRP A 166 2.62 18.78 2.96
C TRP A 166 2.34 17.57 3.84
N LEU A 167 1.21 17.60 4.55
CA LEU A 167 0.66 16.50 5.32
C LEU A 167 -0.80 16.30 4.94
N ASP A 168 -1.23 15.06 4.81
CA ASP A 168 -2.63 14.73 4.60
C ASP A 168 -2.96 13.34 5.14
N ILE A 169 -4.24 13.13 5.43
CA ILE A 169 -4.79 11.83 5.80
C ILE A 169 -5.96 11.55 4.85
N HIS A 170 -5.74 10.60 3.94
CA HIS A 170 -6.74 10.24 2.95
C HIS A 170 -7.59 9.06 3.43
N ASP A 171 -8.86 9.35 3.72
CA ASP A 171 -9.90 8.34 3.87
C ASP A 171 -10.86 8.39 2.67
N PHE A 172 -10.83 7.33 1.87
CA PHE A 172 -11.69 7.16 0.70
C PHE A 172 -12.88 6.22 0.96
N THR A 173 -13.12 5.80 2.20
CA THR A 173 -14.17 4.80 2.49
C THR A 173 -15.56 5.29 2.03
N GLY A 174 -15.89 6.54 2.32
CA GLY A 174 -17.14 7.18 1.86
C GLY A 174 -17.23 7.39 0.34
N ASP A 175 -16.14 7.23 -0.41
CA ASP A 175 -16.19 7.26 -1.88
C ASP A 175 -16.73 5.94 -2.48
N PHE A 176 -16.71 4.85 -1.71
CA PHE A 176 -17.08 3.51 -2.16
C PHE A 176 -18.34 2.98 -1.48
N GLU A 177 -18.66 3.49 -0.28
CA GLU A 177 -19.78 3.05 0.53
C GLU A 177 -20.66 4.24 0.92
N THR A 178 -21.97 4.15 0.65
CA THR A 178 -22.89 5.29 0.83
C THR A 178 -23.32 5.54 2.27
N ASN A 179 -23.15 4.54 3.14
CA ASN A 179 -23.65 4.57 4.52
C ASN A 179 -22.51 4.57 5.55
N VAL A 180 -21.29 4.88 5.12
CA VAL A 180 -20.11 4.91 5.99
C VAL A 180 -19.59 6.33 6.02
N GLU A 181 -19.61 6.93 7.21
CA GLU A 181 -18.98 8.22 7.45
C GLU A 181 -17.46 8.08 7.39
N LYS A 182 -16.77 9.15 7.01
CA LYS A 182 -15.31 9.18 7.08
C LYS A 182 -14.88 9.13 8.53
N MET A 183 -13.69 8.58 8.76
CA MET A 183 -13.11 8.50 10.11
C MET A 183 -13.01 9.89 10.77
N SER A 184 -12.68 10.92 10.01
CA SER A 184 -12.61 12.31 10.50
C SER A 184 -13.94 12.83 11.02
N ASP A 185 -15.05 12.37 10.41
CA ASP A 185 -16.38 12.87 10.68
C ASP A 185 -17.02 12.05 11.82
N TRP A 186 -16.77 10.74 11.82
CA TRP A 186 -17.32 9.80 12.82
C TRP A 186 -16.59 9.85 14.16
N LEU A 187 -15.26 10.04 14.15
CA LEU A 187 -14.41 10.04 15.36
C LEU A 187 -13.42 11.22 15.34
N PRO A 188 -13.91 12.48 15.43
CA PRO A 188 -13.07 13.67 15.28
C PRO A 188 -11.96 13.76 16.34
N GLU A 189 -12.22 13.35 17.58
CA GLU A 189 -11.23 13.37 18.67
C GLU A 189 -10.06 12.41 18.40
N TYR A 190 -10.36 11.15 18.07
CA TYR A 190 -9.33 10.16 17.75
C TYR A 190 -8.60 10.49 16.45
N PHE A 191 -9.28 11.11 15.49
CA PHE A 191 -8.65 11.59 14.27
C PHE A 191 -7.63 12.70 14.57
N SER A 192 -7.95 13.61 15.50
CA SER A 192 -7.01 14.66 15.96
C SER A 192 -5.76 14.06 16.62
N ASP A 193 -5.90 12.98 17.39
CA ASP A 193 -4.76 12.29 17.99
C ASP A 193 -3.86 11.63 16.93
N ILE A 194 -4.45 11.03 15.89
CA ILE A 194 -3.71 10.43 14.77
C ILE A 194 -2.97 11.51 14.00
N ASP A 195 -3.63 12.62 13.67
CA ASP A 195 -3.03 13.76 12.98
C ASP A 195 -1.86 14.34 13.78
N THR A 196 -2.05 14.54 15.08
CA THR A 196 -0.99 14.99 15.99
C THR A 196 0.19 14.00 16.03
N GLY A 197 -0.09 12.70 16.09
CA GLY A 197 0.93 11.65 16.05
C GLY A 197 1.69 11.65 14.72
N TRP A 198 0.98 11.84 13.61
CA TRP A 198 1.55 11.90 12.28
C TRP A 198 2.47 13.11 12.10
N GLN A 199 2.03 14.29 12.51
CA GLN A 199 2.85 15.51 12.51
C GLN A 199 4.16 15.33 13.30
N LYS A 200 4.09 14.75 14.51
CA LYS A 200 5.28 14.46 15.33
C LYS A 200 6.22 13.49 14.64
N TYR A 201 5.69 12.42 14.05
CA TYR A 201 6.49 11.45 13.32
C TYR A 201 7.19 12.08 12.11
N VAL A 202 6.52 12.94 11.35
CA VAL A 202 7.11 13.59 10.17
C VAL A 202 8.24 14.54 10.56
N VAL A 203 8.07 15.32 11.63
CA VAL A 203 9.16 16.16 12.18
C VAL A 203 10.37 15.31 12.57
N TYR A 204 10.13 14.15 13.21
CA TYR A 204 11.19 13.19 13.51
C TYR A 204 11.86 12.64 12.25
N ALA A 205 11.08 12.17 11.28
CA ALA A 205 11.59 11.57 10.05
C ALA A 205 12.43 12.56 9.24
N GLN A 206 12.05 13.85 9.21
CA GLN A 206 12.82 14.92 8.57
C GLN A 206 14.17 15.15 9.26
N LYS A 207 14.20 15.20 10.59
CA LYS A 207 15.44 15.33 11.35
C LYS A 207 16.37 14.16 11.05
N MET A 208 15.86 12.93 11.11
CA MET A 208 16.66 11.72 10.88
C MET A 208 17.07 11.50 9.42
N ALA A 209 16.48 12.21 8.47
CA ALA A 209 16.90 12.18 7.07
C ALA A 209 18.16 13.02 6.80
N GLN A 210 18.63 13.82 7.76
CA GLN A 210 19.85 14.63 7.63
C GLN A 210 21.11 13.76 7.81
N PRO A 211 22.19 13.98 7.02
CA PRO A 211 23.37 13.11 7.02
C PRO A 211 24.13 13.02 8.36
N ASP A 212 23.96 14.02 9.22
CA ASP A 212 24.60 14.21 10.51
C ASP A 212 23.69 13.93 11.71
N ALA A 213 22.45 13.48 11.46
CA ALA A 213 21.47 13.26 12.51
C ALA A 213 21.85 12.10 13.43
N SER A 214 22.00 12.38 14.72
CA SER A 214 22.12 11.37 15.76
C SER A 214 20.72 11.03 16.30
N PRO A 215 20.45 9.76 16.68
CA PRO A 215 19.22 9.40 17.39
C PRO A 215 18.95 10.23 18.67
N GLY A 216 19.99 10.86 19.23
CA GLY A 216 19.88 11.77 20.39
C GLY A 216 19.32 13.17 20.07
N ASP A 217 19.27 13.58 18.80
CA ASP A 217 18.82 14.92 18.39
C ASP A 217 17.29 15.02 18.21
N ALA A 218 16.62 13.87 18.29
CA ALA A 218 15.18 13.76 18.25
C ALA A 218 14.56 13.98 19.64
N VAL A 219 14.03 15.19 19.86
CA VAL A 219 13.28 15.62 21.08
C VAL A 219 12.08 14.70 21.40
N TYR A 220 11.59 13.92 20.43
CA TYR A 220 10.48 12.97 20.60
C TYR A 220 10.92 11.51 20.76
N THR A 221 12.20 11.24 21.03
CA THR A 221 12.62 9.91 21.45
C THR A 221 12.23 9.65 22.89
N THR A 222 10.93 9.46 23.16
CA THR A 222 10.63 8.51 24.23
C THR A 222 11.01 7.13 23.70
N LYS A 223 12.24 6.72 24.02
CA LYS A 223 12.67 5.31 23.98
C LYS A 223 11.61 4.39 24.63
N ASP A 224 10.78 4.93 25.52
CA ASP A 224 9.67 4.25 26.16
C ASP A 224 8.58 3.77 25.18
N ASN A 225 8.30 4.46 24.07
CA ASN A 225 7.23 4.09 23.13
C ASN A 225 7.69 3.24 21.93
N LEU A 226 8.98 3.24 21.58
CA LEU A 226 9.51 2.28 20.60
C LEU A 226 9.48 0.83 21.11
N SER A 227 9.43 0.65 22.43
CA SER A 227 9.24 -0.66 23.06
C SER A 227 7.86 -1.27 22.77
N VAL A 228 6.85 -0.43 22.45
CA VAL A 228 5.48 -0.86 22.15
C VAL A 228 5.30 -1.14 20.65
N ILE A 229 5.96 -0.39 19.77
CA ILE A 229 5.83 -0.56 18.31
C ILE A 229 6.73 -1.70 17.77
N LYS A 230 7.79 -2.10 18.49
CA LYS A 230 8.56 -3.32 18.17
C LYS A 230 7.85 -4.63 18.56
N LYS A 231 6.76 -4.59 19.32
CA LYS A 231 6.10 -5.78 19.90
C LYS A 231 5.11 -6.51 18.99
N ARG A 232 5.10 -6.26 17.67
CA ARG A 232 4.42 -7.20 16.75
C ARG A 232 5.31 -8.32 16.26
N ASN A 233 6.63 -8.24 16.43
CA ASN A 233 7.59 -9.27 15.99
C ASN A 233 8.88 -9.33 16.83
N SER A 234 8.93 -8.78 18.06
CA SER A 234 9.98 -9.22 18.98
C SER A 234 9.66 -10.68 19.30
N ALA A 235 10.35 -11.62 18.63
CA ALA A 235 10.30 -13.03 18.96
C ALA A 235 10.41 -13.15 20.48
N ILE A 236 9.40 -13.75 21.11
CA ILE A 236 9.46 -14.05 22.54
C ILE A 236 10.70 -14.93 22.70
N VAL A 237 11.73 -14.38 23.35
CA VAL A 237 12.96 -15.10 23.62
C VAL A 237 12.69 -15.93 24.86
N LEU A 238 12.65 -17.25 24.69
CA LEU A 238 12.51 -18.20 25.78
C LEU A 238 13.90 -18.47 26.36
N ASP A 239 13.96 -18.56 27.69
CA ASP A 239 15.12 -19.16 28.37
C ASP A 239 15.22 -20.64 27.99
N HIS A 240 16.38 -21.25 28.21
CA HIS A 240 16.60 -22.66 27.95
C HIS A 240 17.16 -23.36 29.19
N ASP A 241 16.75 -24.61 29.40
CA ASP A 241 17.30 -25.46 30.46
C ASP A 241 18.74 -25.91 30.15
N VAL A 242 19.33 -26.68 31.07
CA VAL A 242 20.68 -27.23 30.93
C VAL A 242 20.85 -28.18 29.73
N ALA A 243 19.76 -28.76 29.23
CA ALA A 243 19.71 -29.59 28.02
C ALA A 243 19.36 -28.77 26.75
N GLY A 244 19.26 -27.45 26.91
CA GLY A 244 18.93 -26.50 25.86
C GLY A 244 17.48 -26.57 25.38
N TRP A 245 16.55 -27.11 26.15
CA TRP A 245 15.11 -27.06 25.83
C TRP A 245 14.51 -25.72 26.27
N PRO A 246 13.58 -25.14 25.49
CA PRO A 246 12.94 -23.89 25.88
C PRO A 246 12.19 -24.03 27.21
N THR A 247 12.21 -23.02 28.06
CA THR A 247 11.51 -23.04 29.35
C THR A 247 10.53 -21.87 29.46
N LEU A 248 9.40 -22.11 30.11
CA LEU A 248 8.47 -21.05 30.49
C LEU A 248 9.01 -20.25 31.68
N PRO A 249 8.72 -18.94 31.77
CA PRO A 249 9.04 -18.16 32.96
C PRO A 249 8.21 -18.68 34.14
N LEU A 250 8.87 -19.10 35.22
CA LEU A 250 8.19 -19.50 36.45
C LEU A 250 7.44 -18.30 37.06
N PRO A 251 6.25 -18.49 37.67
CA PRO A 251 5.56 -17.44 38.42
C PRO A 251 6.46 -16.89 39.54
N PRO A 252 6.22 -15.64 40.01
CA PRO A 252 7.25 -14.77 40.55
C PRO A 252 7.76 -15.26 41.90
N ALA A 253 8.88 -15.99 41.89
CA ALA A 253 9.69 -16.22 43.09
C ALA A 253 11.20 -15.99 42.86
N ALA A 254 11.61 -15.60 41.66
CA ALA A 254 13.03 -15.37 41.35
C ALA A 254 13.22 -13.99 40.70
N PRO A 255 14.06 -13.09 41.28
CA PRO A 255 14.30 -11.74 40.78
C PRO A 255 14.94 -11.65 39.38
N ASN A 256 15.29 -12.78 38.76
CA ASN A 256 16.16 -12.84 37.58
C ASN A 256 15.48 -13.36 36.29
N HIS A 257 14.20 -13.73 36.30
CA HIS A 257 13.49 -14.15 35.07
C HIS A 257 12.59 -13.01 34.56
N GLY A 258 13.07 -12.28 33.56
CA GLY A 258 12.56 -10.99 33.12
C GLY A 258 11.25 -10.99 32.30
N ILE A 259 10.35 -11.96 32.48
CA ILE A 259 9.05 -11.96 31.80
C ILE A 259 7.93 -12.16 32.84
N PRO A 260 7.16 -11.11 33.19
CA PRO A 260 6.01 -11.26 34.07
C PRO A 260 4.93 -12.14 33.40
N ALA A 261 4.17 -12.88 34.21
CA ALA A 261 3.05 -13.69 33.73
C ALA A 261 2.09 -12.83 32.88
N PRO A 262 1.65 -13.31 31.70
CA PRO A 262 0.87 -12.49 30.79
C PRO A 262 -0.53 -12.20 31.36
N GLU A 263 -0.79 -10.92 31.66
CA GLU A 263 -2.10 -10.45 32.13
C GLU A 263 -3.13 -10.36 31.00
N LYS A 264 -2.69 -10.17 29.76
CA LYS A 264 -3.54 -9.98 28.58
C LYS A 264 -3.59 -11.25 27.74
N LEU A 265 -4.77 -11.56 27.21
CA LEU A 265 -5.02 -12.73 26.36
C LEU A 265 -4.03 -12.84 25.19
N LYS A 266 -3.77 -11.75 24.47
CA LYS A 266 -2.85 -11.78 23.32
C LYS A 266 -1.40 -12.06 23.70
N ASP A 267 -0.98 -11.61 24.87
CA ASP A 267 0.38 -11.87 25.37
C ASP A 267 0.51 -13.33 25.80
N ALA A 268 -0.53 -13.90 26.42
CA ALA A 268 -0.61 -15.32 26.78
C ALA A 268 -0.63 -16.23 25.54
N GLN A 269 -1.44 -15.88 24.54
CA GLN A 269 -1.47 -16.57 23.24
C GLN A 269 -0.11 -16.53 22.55
N GLY A 270 0.54 -15.36 22.55
CA GLY A 270 1.89 -15.20 21.99
C GLY A 270 2.93 -16.07 22.68
N LEU A 271 2.94 -16.10 24.03
CA LEU A 271 3.88 -16.89 24.82
C LEU A 271 3.72 -18.38 24.57
N LEU A 272 2.49 -18.89 24.60
CA LEU A 272 2.19 -20.29 24.29
C LEU A 272 2.62 -20.65 22.87
N TRP A 273 2.31 -19.78 21.90
CA TRP A 273 2.68 -20.00 20.50
C TRP A 273 4.19 -20.09 20.30
N ALA A 274 4.95 -19.21 20.95
CA ALA A 274 6.41 -19.23 20.93
C ALA A 274 6.98 -20.49 21.59
N PHE A 275 6.45 -20.88 22.75
CA PHE A 275 6.88 -22.06 23.50
C PHE A 275 6.74 -23.36 22.72
N VAL A 276 5.55 -23.61 22.15
CA VAL A 276 5.29 -24.81 21.36
C VAL A 276 6.10 -24.80 20.07
N THR A 277 6.25 -23.63 19.43
CA THR A 277 7.05 -23.51 18.20
C THR A 277 8.51 -23.86 18.45
N ALA A 278 9.11 -23.34 19.52
CA ALA A 278 10.50 -23.62 19.85
C ALA A 278 10.73 -25.11 20.17
N HIS A 279 9.81 -25.74 20.92
CA HIS A 279 9.86 -27.19 21.20
C HIS A 279 9.72 -28.03 19.93
N TYR A 280 8.76 -27.69 19.08
CA TYR A 280 8.53 -28.42 17.84
C TYR A 280 9.73 -28.31 16.88
N GLN A 281 10.34 -27.12 16.78
CA GLN A 281 11.54 -26.91 15.96
C GLN A 281 12.73 -27.71 16.48
N LYS A 282 12.92 -27.75 17.80
CA LYS A 282 13.99 -28.56 18.42
C LYS A 282 13.74 -30.06 18.26
N ALA A 283 12.53 -30.54 18.54
CA ALA A 283 12.16 -31.95 18.40
C ALA A 283 12.23 -32.45 16.95
N SER A 284 11.92 -31.58 15.98
CA SER A 284 12.04 -31.90 14.55
C SER A 284 13.45 -31.73 13.97
N GLY A 285 14.40 -31.18 14.75
CA GLY A 285 15.75 -30.84 14.29
C GLY A 285 15.78 -29.75 13.21
N ARG A 286 14.73 -28.93 13.09
CA ARG A 286 14.57 -27.90 12.04
C ARG A 286 14.23 -26.55 12.64
N ASN A 287 15.16 -25.61 12.55
CA ASN A 287 15.05 -24.26 13.14
C ASN A 287 14.00 -23.33 12.51
N SER A 288 13.31 -23.76 11.45
CA SER A 288 12.34 -22.93 10.72
C SER A 288 11.06 -23.68 10.33
N VAL A 289 10.82 -24.86 10.89
CA VAL A 289 9.60 -25.60 10.60
C VAL A 289 8.41 -24.96 11.31
N LYS A 290 7.27 -24.93 10.64
CA LYS A 290 6.01 -24.45 11.20
C LYS A 290 5.32 -25.57 11.98
N VAL A 291 4.78 -25.24 13.15
CA VAL A 291 3.92 -26.16 13.91
C VAL A 291 2.67 -26.46 13.09
N PRO A 292 2.34 -27.72 12.82
CA PRO A 292 1.13 -28.10 12.11
C PRO A 292 -0.06 -28.10 13.09
N TRP A 293 -0.51 -26.91 13.51
CA TRP A 293 -1.53 -26.74 14.56
C TRP A 293 -2.80 -27.58 14.37
N ASN A 294 -3.29 -27.71 13.12
CA ASN A 294 -4.45 -28.55 12.82
C ASN A 294 -4.19 -30.05 13.07
N GLN A 295 -2.98 -30.54 12.76
CA GLN A 295 -2.61 -31.94 12.97
C GLN A 295 -2.32 -32.21 14.45
N LEU A 296 -1.69 -31.24 15.13
CA LEU A 296 -1.47 -31.30 16.57
C LEU A 296 -2.81 -31.37 17.32
N ALA A 297 -3.76 -30.51 16.97
CA ALA A 297 -5.09 -30.50 17.58
C ALA A 297 -5.82 -31.85 17.41
N ALA A 298 -5.76 -32.44 16.21
CA ALA A 298 -6.40 -33.71 15.91
C ALA A 298 -5.71 -34.92 16.56
N ASN A 299 -4.41 -34.84 16.85
CA ASN A 299 -3.59 -35.97 17.30
C ASN A 299 -2.80 -35.65 18.57
N ASN A 300 -3.37 -34.90 19.52
CA ASN A 300 -2.68 -34.39 20.72
C ASN A 300 -1.83 -35.46 21.44
N ARG A 301 -2.36 -36.68 21.60
CA ARG A 301 -1.68 -37.79 22.30
C ARG A 301 -0.46 -38.34 21.57
N GLU A 302 -0.36 -38.13 20.27
CA GLU A 302 0.80 -38.53 19.47
C GLU A 302 1.91 -37.48 19.50
N PHE A 303 1.54 -36.21 19.68
CA PHE A 303 2.46 -35.07 19.69
C PHE A 303 2.91 -34.69 21.11
N LEU A 304 2.11 -34.99 22.13
CA LEU A 304 2.34 -34.57 23.51
C LEU A 304 2.35 -35.78 24.44
N ALA A 305 3.34 -35.80 25.34
CA ALA A 305 3.33 -36.70 26.49
C ALA A 305 2.31 -36.17 27.52
N MET A 306 1.09 -36.71 27.45
CA MET A 306 -0.07 -36.25 28.22
C MET A 306 0.14 -36.23 29.74
N GLU A 307 1.10 -37.00 30.26
CA GLU A 307 1.49 -37.01 31.67
C GLU A 307 2.08 -35.68 32.16
N TYR A 308 2.57 -34.84 31.25
CA TYR A 308 3.08 -33.50 31.53
C TYR A 308 2.07 -32.40 31.16
N CYS A 309 0.87 -32.76 30.69
CA CYS A 309 -0.18 -31.81 30.36
C CYS A 309 -1.21 -31.71 31.50
N PRO A 310 -1.82 -30.53 31.72
CA PRO A 310 -2.93 -30.40 32.66
C PRO A 310 -4.08 -31.36 32.32
N PRO A 311 -4.78 -31.93 33.32
CA PRO A 311 -5.87 -32.87 33.08
C PRO A 311 -6.97 -32.30 32.18
N GLY A 312 -7.27 -33.00 31.08
CA GLY A 312 -8.33 -32.61 30.15
C GLY A 312 -7.96 -31.51 29.15
N LEU A 313 -6.73 -30.98 29.21
CA LEU A 313 -6.28 -29.97 28.26
C LEU A 313 -6.03 -30.57 26.88
N MET A 314 -6.55 -29.92 25.85
CA MET A 314 -6.25 -30.20 24.44
C MET A 314 -5.53 -28.99 23.86
N LEU A 315 -4.28 -29.18 23.44
CA LEU A 315 -3.53 -28.11 22.80
C LEU A 315 -4.03 -27.92 21.37
N CYS A 316 -4.42 -26.70 21.03
CA CYS A 316 -4.81 -26.28 19.70
C CYS A 316 -4.15 -24.95 19.36
N ASP A 317 -4.50 -24.33 18.22
CA ASP A 317 -3.96 -23.01 17.89
C ASP A 317 -4.29 -22.02 19.02
N PRO A 318 -3.28 -21.40 19.67
CA PRO A 318 -3.48 -20.45 20.76
C PRO A 318 -4.46 -19.33 20.43
N SER A 319 -4.59 -18.92 19.15
CA SER A 319 -5.57 -17.90 18.75
C SER A 319 -7.02 -18.26 19.07
N ASN A 320 -7.30 -19.56 19.23
CA ASN A 320 -8.63 -20.12 19.52
C ASN A 320 -8.82 -20.50 21.00
N MET A 321 -7.81 -20.28 21.85
CA MET A 321 -7.85 -20.62 23.27
C MET A 321 -8.23 -19.40 24.13
N GLY A 322 -9.01 -19.65 25.19
CA GLY A 322 -9.33 -18.65 26.20
C GLY A 322 -8.17 -18.43 27.19
N ILE A 323 -8.18 -17.30 27.89
CA ILE A 323 -7.07 -16.92 28.78
C ILE A 323 -6.87 -17.91 29.93
N ASP A 324 -7.95 -18.47 30.48
CA ASP A 324 -7.88 -19.41 31.60
C ASP A 324 -7.29 -20.76 31.16
N THR A 325 -7.69 -21.26 29.99
CA THR A 325 -7.12 -22.48 29.39
C THR A 325 -5.62 -22.32 29.08
N ILE A 326 -5.19 -21.14 28.62
CA ILE A 326 -3.78 -20.87 28.37
C ILE A 326 -3.00 -20.78 29.69
N ARG A 327 -3.59 -20.17 30.73
CA ARG A 327 -2.98 -20.08 32.07
C ARG A 327 -2.86 -21.43 32.76
N GLU A 328 -3.75 -22.39 32.48
CA GLU A 328 -3.60 -23.75 32.99
C GLU A 328 -2.39 -24.46 32.36
N PHE A 329 -2.02 -24.10 31.12
CA PHE A 329 -0.85 -24.66 30.45
C PHE A 329 0.46 -23.97 30.84
N LEU A 330 0.42 -22.67 31.12
CA LEU A 330 1.58 -21.85 31.49
C LEU A 330 1.97 -22.01 32.97
#